data_AF-A0A662XBX4-F1
#
_entry.id   AF-A0A662XBX4-F1
#
_cell.length_a   1.000
_cell.length_b   1.000
_cell.length_c   1.000
_cell.angle_alpha   90.00
_cell.angle_beta   90.00
_cell.angle_gamma   90.00
#
_symmetry.space_group_name_H-M   'P 1'
#
loop_
_entity.id
_entity.type
_entity.pdbx_description
1 polymer ?
#
loop_
_entity_poly.entity_id
_entity_poly.type
_entity_poly.pdbx_seq_one_letter_code
_entity_poly.pdbx_strand_id
1 'polypeptide(L)'
;MLSLYDCITGLMQLEPKLPDLMQLKALLLQAPYENSRRDKTPTVTKRAKLHKLYTTNDLVTTLQVSEHEVLAMLKELHAFEEGGTWRVLSPAYQMRVFGDMLDAIVQNDWNPLVAPGIPVKQFLGDLDEPLVAVRQCCLLYGALTTTDGEEHCTLDPIKVATFRAKSLFDEQVAEARFTAQQQQVAVDPADAGWELDQFMEKWQLRVPDNVTVSLEMLSGLVLVKPQKAGKPTRIVYFPEDELPLDPKKRFEQLFKIQEKWTIKQMEPFIKYVLPCQHGSCWSV
;
A
#
# COMPACT_ATOMS: atom_id res chain seq x y z
N MET A 1 -6.70 62.28 24.13
CA MET A 1 -5.50 61.50 24.47
C MET A 1 -5.75 60.10 23.95
N LEU A 2 -5.16 59.74 22.81
CA LEU A 2 -5.27 58.39 22.23
C LEU A 2 -4.07 57.60 22.72
N SER A 3 -4.33 56.56 23.52
CA SER A 3 -3.32 55.58 23.93
C SER A 3 -3.35 54.42 22.94
N LEU A 4 -2.27 54.26 22.17
CA LEU A 4 -2.02 53.05 21.40
C LEU A 4 -1.64 51.93 22.38
N TYR A 5 -2.52 50.93 22.52
CA TYR A 5 -2.33 49.82 23.46
C TYR A 5 -1.57 48.64 22.86
N ASP A 6 -1.42 48.57 21.54
CA ASP A 6 -0.72 47.46 20.92
C ASP A 6 -0.07 47.87 19.59
N CYS A 7 1.20 47.48 19.43
CA CYS A 7 1.98 47.70 18.21
C CYS A 7 2.40 46.32 17.73
N ILE A 8 1.55 45.71 16.90
CA ILE A 8 1.79 44.36 16.39
C ILE A 8 2.91 44.45 15.33
N THR A 9 4.10 43.94 15.65
CA THR A 9 5.30 43.98 14.79
C THR A 9 5.40 42.82 13.79
N GLY A 10 4.36 42.00 13.66
CA GLY A 10 4.36 40.84 12.77
C GLY A 10 2.97 40.47 12.25
N LEU A 11 2.91 40.02 11.00
CA LEU A 11 1.69 39.44 10.41
C LEU A 11 1.67 37.94 10.71
N MET A 12 0.60 37.45 11.33
CA MET A 12 0.33 36.02 11.41
C MET A 12 -0.45 35.59 10.17
N GLN A 13 0.16 34.76 9.33
CA GLN A 13 -0.51 34.15 8.19
C GLN A 13 -0.90 32.73 8.56
N LEU A 14 -2.17 32.38 8.34
CA LEU A 14 -2.64 31.00 8.42
C LEU A 14 -2.58 30.40 7.02
N GLU A 15 -1.81 29.32 6.88
CA GLU A 15 -1.76 28.53 5.66
C GLU A 15 -2.48 27.20 5.88
N PRO A 16 -3.33 26.75 4.95
CA PRO A 16 -3.94 25.43 5.02
C PRO A 16 -2.85 24.37 4.85
N LYS A 17 -2.70 23.50 5.85
CA LYS A 17 -1.83 22.33 5.79
C LYS A 17 -2.67 21.12 5.40
N LEU A 18 -2.35 20.51 4.26
CA LEU A 18 -3.01 19.27 3.84
C LEU A 18 -2.67 18.14 4.83
N PRO A 19 -3.66 17.34 5.26
CA PRO A 19 -3.40 16.15 6.07
C PRO A 19 -2.45 15.19 5.35
N ASP A 20 -1.35 14.84 6.01
CA ASP A 20 -0.32 13.96 5.43
C ASP A 20 -0.60 12.49 5.80
N LEU A 21 -1.36 11.82 4.92
CA LEU A 21 -1.70 10.40 5.04
C LEU A 21 -0.46 9.51 5.16
N MET A 22 0.62 9.87 4.46
CA MET A 22 1.83 9.07 4.43
C MET A 22 2.63 9.22 5.72
N GLN A 23 2.65 10.41 6.32
CA GLN A 23 3.18 10.61 7.65
C GLN A 23 2.42 9.77 8.68
N LEU A 24 1.08 9.74 8.61
CA LEU A 24 0.27 8.88 9.48
C LEU A 24 0.63 7.39 9.28
N LYS A 25 0.68 6.91 8.02
CA LYS A 25 1.08 5.53 7.69
C LYS A 25 2.44 5.20 8.29
N ALA A 26 3.42 6.11 8.17
CA ALA A 26 4.75 5.93 8.74
C ALA A 26 4.76 5.86 10.28
N LEU A 27 3.89 6.61 10.97
CA LEU A 27 3.72 6.52 12.42
C LEU A 27 3.15 5.15 12.83
N LEU A 28 2.09 4.69 12.16
CA LEU A 28 1.43 3.41 12.49
C LEU A 28 2.32 2.20 12.18
N LEU A 29 3.15 2.29 11.15
CA LEU A 29 4.14 1.26 10.80
C LEU A 29 5.34 1.18 11.75
N GLN A 30 5.44 2.05 12.76
CA GLN A 30 6.43 1.85 13.83
C GLN A 30 6.06 0.68 14.74
N ALA A 31 4.78 0.39 14.90
CA ALA A 31 4.25 -0.69 15.74
C ALA A 31 3.10 -1.43 15.05
N PRO A 32 3.33 -2.03 13.86
CA PRO A 32 2.28 -2.67 13.09
C PRO A 32 1.73 -3.90 13.83
N TYR A 33 0.53 -4.34 13.45
CA TYR A 33 -0.08 -5.55 13.94
C TYR A 33 0.47 -6.79 13.21
N GLU A 34 0.90 -7.78 14.00
CA GLU A 34 1.32 -9.09 13.55
C GLU A 34 0.76 -10.15 14.50
N ASN A 35 0.26 -11.26 13.94
CA ASN A 35 -0.26 -12.36 14.75
C ASN A 35 0.89 -13.23 15.29
N SER A 36 1.24 -13.02 16.56
CA SER A 36 2.34 -13.73 17.23
C SER A 36 2.12 -15.24 17.42
N ARG A 37 0.95 -15.82 17.07
CA ARG A 37 0.65 -17.24 17.28
C ARG A 37 1.31 -18.18 16.26
N ARG A 38 1.54 -17.72 15.03
CA ARG A 38 2.14 -18.54 13.95
C ARG A 38 3.67 -18.47 13.92
N ASP A 39 4.28 -17.42 14.47
CA ASP A 39 5.74 -17.31 14.59
C ASP A 39 6.27 -18.20 15.72
N LYS A 40 6.34 -19.51 15.47
CA LYS A 40 7.07 -20.49 16.29
C LYS A 40 8.58 -20.43 16.06
N THR A 41 9.12 -19.35 15.48
CA THR A 41 10.56 -19.15 15.46
C THR A 41 10.96 -18.57 16.82
N PRO A 42 11.86 -19.22 17.59
CA PRO A 42 12.45 -18.61 18.77
C PRO A 42 13.48 -17.60 18.27
N THR A 43 13.05 -16.51 17.63
CA THR A 43 13.90 -15.35 17.50
C THR A 43 14.06 -14.80 18.89
N VAL A 44 15.20 -15.16 19.48
CA VAL A 44 15.86 -14.49 20.60
C VAL A 44 15.24 -13.13 20.82
N THR A 45 14.54 -12.99 21.95
CA THR A 45 14.05 -11.75 22.53
C THR A 45 15.20 -10.76 22.73
N LYS A 46 15.72 -10.20 21.63
CA LYS A 46 16.29 -8.87 21.63
C LYS A 46 15.09 -7.98 21.87
N ARG A 47 14.94 -7.49 23.11
CA ARG A 47 13.98 -6.46 23.54
C ARG A 47 13.52 -5.65 22.31
N ALA A 48 12.36 -5.98 21.77
CA ALA A 48 11.73 -5.10 20.80
C ALA A 48 11.64 -3.76 21.52
N LYS A 49 12.24 -2.71 20.95
CA LYS A 49 11.96 -1.36 21.43
C LYS A 49 10.44 -1.28 21.46
N LEU A 50 9.85 -0.99 22.62
CA LEU A 50 8.42 -0.82 22.75
C LEU A 50 8.08 0.40 21.88
N HIS A 51 7.77 0.15 20.61
CA HIS A 51 7.45 1.21 19.67
C HIS A 51 6.17 1.87 20.16
N LYS A 52 6.12 3.21 20.08
CA LYS A 52 4.99 3.98 20.61
C LYS A 52 3.72 3.60 19.84
N LEU A 53 2.70 3.15 20.56
CA LEU A 53 1.34 3.06 20.05
C LEU A 53 0.68 4.43 20.18
N TYR A 54 -0.22 4.76 19.25
CA TYR A 54 -0.82 6.07 19.15
C TYR A 54 -2.32 6.02 19.42
N THR A 55 -2.79 6.84 20.36
CA THR A 55 -4.21 7.18 20.51
C THR A 55 -4.63 8.24 19.48
N THR A 56 -5.92 8.46 19.30
CA THR A 56 -6.42 9.56 18.44
C THR A 56 -5.82 10.91 18.86
N ASN A 57 -5.73 11.18 20.17
CA ASN A 57 -5.16 12.43 20.69
C ASN A 57 -3.65 12.56 20.45
N ASP A 58 -2.91 11.45 20.53
CA ASP A 58 -1.48 11.43 20.17
C ASP A 58 -1.29 11.80 18.69
N LEU A 59 -2.13 11.28 17.80
CA LEU A 59 -2.06 11.53 16.35
C LEU A 59 -2.41 12.99 16.03
N VAL A 60 -3.48 13.52 16.62
CA VAL A 60 -3.87 14.95 16.50
C VAL A 60 -2.71 15.87 16.89
N THR A 61 -2.09 15.60 18.04
CA THR A 61 -0.98 16.42 18.55
C THR A 61 0.27 16.29 17.67
N THR A 62 0.58 15.08 17.20
CA THR A 62 1.81 14.81 16.42
C THR A 62 1.72 15.36 15.00
N LEU A 63 0.58 15.19 14.34
CA LEU A 63 0.37 15.61 12.95
C LEU A 63 -0.07 17.07 12.84
N GLN A 64 -0.54 17.67 13.95
CA GLN A 64 -1.09 19.02 14.01
C GLN A 64 -2.27 19.21 13.05
N VAL A 65 -3.21 18.27 13.08
CA VAL A 65 -4.44 18.27 12.28
C VAL A 65 -5.64 18.04 13.20
N SER A 66 -6.85 18.33 12.72
CA SER A 66 -8.07 18.10 13.49
C SER A 66 -8.34 16.61 13.71
N GLU A 67 -9.10 16.27 14.75
CA GLU A 67 -9.54 14.89 15.01
C GLU A 67 -10.31 14.29 13.83
N HIS A 68 -11.18 15.08 13.19
CA HIS A 68 -11.93 14.65 12.02
C HIS A 68 -11.02 14.26 10.85
N GLU A 69 -9.95 15.04 10.59
CA GLU A 69 -8.96 14.71 9.55
C GLU A 69 -8.17 13.45 9.89
N VAL A 70 -7.79 13.26 11.17
CA VAL A 70 -7.13 12.03 11.62
C VAL A 70 -8.02 10.81 11.38
N LEU A 71 -9.29 10.86 11.76
CA LEU A 71 -10.23 9.75 11.58
C LEU A 71 -10.49 9.46 10.09
N ALA A 72 -10.55 10.49 9.25
CA ALA A 72 -10.67 10.33 7.80
C ALA A 72 -9.44 9.61 7.21
N MET A 73 -8.23 10.03 7.59
CA MET A 73 -6.99 9.38 7.15
C MET A 73 -6.86 7.94 7.67
N LEU A 74 -7.23 7.68 8.93
CA LEU A 74 -7.24 6.33 9.50
C LEU A 74 -8.19 5.41 8.74
N LYS A 75 -9.38 5.92 8.36
CA LYS A 75 -10.34 5.17 7.54
C LYS A 75 -9.78 4.87 6.16
N GLU A 76 -9.10 5.82 5.52
CA GLU A 76 -8.45 5.64 4.22
C GLU A 76 -7.32 4.61 4.27
N LEU A 77 -6.54 4.56 5.35
CA LEU A 77 -5.52 3.54 5.57
C LEU A 77 -6.08 2.18 6.00
N HIS A 78 -7.39 2.07 6.22
CA HIS A 78 -8.03 0.92 6.87
C HIS A 78 -7.32 0.56 8.19
N ALA A 79 -6.94 1.58 8.96
CA ALA A 79 -6.42 1.42 10.30
C ALA A 79 -7.56 1.01 11.25
N PHE A 80 -7.23 0.24 12.28
CA PHE A 80 -8.19 -0.25 13.25
C PHE A 80 -7.73 0.02 14.67
N GLU A 81 -8.70 0.12 15.58
CA GLU A 81 -8.45 0.35 16.99
C GLU A 81 -8.34 -0.99 17.74
N GLU A 82 -7.27 -1.14 18.52
CA GLU A 82 -7.05 -2.25 19.43
C GLU A 82 -6.56 -1.69 20.77
N GLY A 83 -7.31 -1.94 21.84
CA GLY A 83 -6.93 -1.50 23.20
C GLY A 83 -6.79 0.01 23.36
N GLY A 84 -7.58 0.83 22.65
CA GLY A 84 -7.50 2.29 22.71
C GLY A 84 -6.43 2.91 21.82
N THR A 85 -5.76 2.10 20.99
CA THR A 85 -4.66 2.55 20.12
C THR A 85 -4.88 2.12 18.68
N TRP A 86 -4.41 2.93 17.74
CA TRP A 86 -4.56 2.68 16.31
C TRP A 86 -3.42 1.83 15.76
N ARG A 87 -3.78 0.86 14.91
CA ARG A 87 -2.84 -0.06 14.27
C ARG A 87 -3.19 -0.29 12.81
N VAL A 88 -2.20 -0.71 12.05
CA VAL A 88 -2.32 -1.26 10.69
C VAL A 88 -1.65 -2.62 10.66
N LEU A 89 -2.06 -3.51 9.75
CA LEU A 89 -1.34 -4.76 9.55
C LEU A 89 0.10 -4.47 9.06
N SER A 90 1.07 -5.29 9.47
CA SER A 90 2.40 -5.18 8.86
C SER A 90 2.32 -5.58 7.38
N PRO A 91 3.07 -4.95 6.46
CA PRO A 91 2.97 -5.28 5.04
C PRO A 91 3.23 -6.76 4.74
N ALA A 92 4.19 -7.37 5.43
CA ALA A 92 4.51 -8.79 5.27
C ALA A 92 3.38 -9.70 5.78
N TYR A 93 2.76 -9.34 6.91
CA TYR A 93 1.63 -10.09 7.46
C TYR A 93 0.38 -9.93 6.60
N GLN A 94 0.07 -8.71 6.15
CA GLN A 94 -1.01 -8.42 5.20
C GLN A 94 -0.89 -9.26 3.93
N MET A 95 0.30 -9.29 3.31
CA MET A 95 0.53 -10.06 2.09
C MET A 95 0.29 -11.56 2.30
N ARG A 96 0.71 -12.09 3.46
CA ARG A 96 0.51 -13.50 3.82
C ARG A 96 -0.97 -13.83 4.01
N VAL A 97 -1.67 -13.07 4.86
CA VAL A 97 -3.09 -13.31 5.15
C VAL A 97 -3.92 -13.24 3.88
N PHE A 98 -3.67 -12.24 3.01
CA PHE A 98 -4.41 -12.14 1.77
C PHE A 98 -4.04 -13.24 0.77
N GLY A 99 -2.77 -13.68 0.73
CA GLY A 99 -2.36 -14.87 -0.01
C GLY A 99 -3.14 -16.11 0.42
N ASP A 100 -3.15 -16.38 1.74
CA ASP A 100 -3.91 -17.50 2.33
C ASP A 100 -5.41 -17.40 2.00
N MET A 101 -6.00 -16.19 2.03
CA MET A 101 -7.39 -15.97 1.62
C MET A 101 -7.64 -16.33 0.15
N LEU A 102 -6.76 -15.92 -0.76
CA LEU A 102 -6.90 -16.24 -2.18
C LEU A 102 -6.73 -17.75 -2.43
N ASP A 103 -5.86 -18.41 -1.69
CA ASP A 103 -5.67 -19.86 -1.79
C ASP A 103 -6.91 -20.61 -1.26
N ALA A 104 -7.51 -20.16 -0.15
CA ALA A 104 -8.78 -20.71 0.36
C ALA A 104 -9.94 -20.51 -0.63
N ILE A 105 -10.00 -19.35 -1.31
CA ILE A 105 -10.98 -19.08 -2.37
C ILE A 105 -10.88 -20.12 -3.49
N VAL A 106 -9.66 -20.38 -3.96
CA VAL A 106 -9.41 -21.36 -5.03
C VAL A 106 -9.72 -22.78 -4.56
N GLN A 107 -9.31 -23.14 -3.34
CA GLN A 107 -9.53 -24.48 -2.79
C GLN A 107 -11.02 -24.83 -2.60
N ASN A 108 -11.85 -23.83 -2.31
CA ASN A 108 -13.28 -24.02 -2.06
C ASN A 108 -14.18 -23.57 -3.23
N ASP A 109 -13.60 -23.21 -4.38
CA ASP A 109 -14.32 -22.71 -5.56
C ASP A 109 -15.28 -21.53 -5.24
N TRP A 110 -14.85 -20.62 -4.36
CA TRP A 110 -15.64 -19.44 -4.00
C TRP A 110 -15.58 -18.36 -5.06
N ASN A 111 -16.65 -17.57 -5.18
CA ASN A 111 -16.68 -16.39 -6.06
C ASN A 111 -16.59 -15.10 -5.23
N PRO A 112 -15.40 -14.47 -5.11
CA PRO A 112 -15.23 -13.29 -4.29
C PRO A 112 -15.66 -11.98 -4.98
N LEU A 113 -15.91 -11.99 -6.30
CA LEU A 113 -16.07 -10.77 -7.09
C LEU A 113 -17.52 -10.33 -7.28
N VAL A 114 -18.48 -11.13 -6.82
CA VAL A 114 -19.91 -10.87 -7.01
C VAL A 114 -20.58 -10.67 -5.66
N ALA A 115 -21.36 -9.60 -5.53
CA ALA A 115 -22.11 -9.31 -4.31
C ALA A 115 -23.08 -10.46 -3.95
N PRO A 116 -23.25 -10.80 -2.66
CA PRO A 116 -22.73 -10.08 -1.49
C PRO A 116 -21.24 -10.38 -1.17
N GLY A 117 -20.60 -11.28 -1.92
CA GLY A 117 -19.25 -11.76 -1.67
C GLY A 117 -19.26 -12.99 -0.76
N ILE A 118 -18.12 -13.29 -0.15
CA ILE A 118 -17.91 -14.48 0.67
C ILE A 118 -18.15 -14.11 2.15
N PRO A 119 -18.99 -14.84 2.90
CA PRO A 119 -19.16 -14.61 4.32
C PRO A 119 -17.82 -14.66 5.06
N VAL A 120 -17.53 -13.65 5.88
CA VAL A 120 -16.26 -13.56 6.62
C VAL A 120 -16.06 -14.79 7.51
N LYS A 121 -17.13 -15.39 8.03
CA LYS A 121 -17.06 -16.62 8.83
C LYS A 121 -16.53 -17.83 8.05
N GLN A 122 -16.73 -17.89 6.73
CA GLN A 122 -16.18 -18.98 5.91
C GLN A 122 -14.65 -18.90 5.89
N PHE A 123 -14.09 -17.70 5.70
CA PHE A 123 -12.65 -17.49 5.84
C PHE A 123 -12.14 -17.89 7.23
N LEU A 124 -12.86 -17.61 8.32
CA LEU A 124 -12.43 -18.01 9.67
C LEU A 124 -12.53 -19.52 9.92
N GLY A 125 -13.32 -20.23 9.12
CA GLY A 125 -13.42 -21.69 9.18
C GLY A 125 -12.22 -22.37 8.53
N ASP A 126 -11.71 -21.80 7.43
CA ASP A 126 -10.61 -22.38 6.65
C ASP A 126 -9.23 -21.80 7.00
N LEU A 127 -9.18 -20.58 7.52
CA LEU A 127 -7.94 -19.89 7.87
C LEU A 127 -7.73 -19.87 9.39
N ASP A 128 -6.55 -20.28 9.84
CA ASP A 128 -6.08 -20.02 11.20
C ASP A 128 -5.57 -18.56 11.33
N GLU A 129 -6.43 -17.59 11.03
CA GLU A 129 -6.14 -16.16 11.15
C GLU A 129 -7.21 -15.43 11.96
N PRO A 130 -6.85 -14.39 12.73
CA PRO A 130 -7.80 -13.69 13.57
C PRO A 130 -8.77 -12.86 12.73
N LEU A 131 -10.00 -12.71 13.24
CA LEU A 131 -11.07 -11.92 12.61
C LEU A 131 -10.61 -10.54 12.13
N VAL A 132 -9.80 -9.86 12.94
CA VAL A 132 -9.29 -8.53 12.59
C VAL A 132 -8.47 -8.54 11.30
N ALA A 133 -7.61 -9.55 11.10
CA ALA A 133 -6.75 -9.63 9.93
C ALA A 133 -7.57 -9.89 8.66
N VAL A 134 -8.50 -10.84 8.71
CA VAL A 134 -9.39 -11.15 7.58
C VAL A 134 -10.24 -9.93 7.21
N ARG A 135 -10.86 -9.27 8.20
CA ARG A 135 -11.66 -8.05 7.95
C ARG A 135 -10.84 -6.93 7.32
N GLN A 136 -9.63 -6.69 7.81
CA GLN A 136 -8.77 -5.65 7.23
C GLN A 136 -8.35 -6.00 5.80
N CYS A 137 -8.00 -7.26 5.51
CA CYS A 137 -7.71 -7.68 4.14
C CYS A 137 -8.92 -7.48 3.21
N CYS A 138 -10.15 -7.78 3.66
CA CYS A 138 -11.36 -7.50 2.89
C CYS A 138 -11.54 -6.01 2.59
N LEU A 139 -11.27 -5.12 3.55
CA LEU A 139 -11.34 -3.67 3.33
C LEU A 139 -10.23 -3.17 2.40
N LEU A 140 -9.00 -3.67 2.59
CA LEU A 140 -7.85 -3.28 1.79
C LEU A 140 -8.01 -3.68 0.33
N TYR A 141 -8.47 -4.91 0.05
CA TYR A 141 -8.55 -5.50 -1.29
C TYR A 141 -9.96 -5.57 -1.87
N GLY A 142 -10.94 -4.91 -1.23
CA GLY A 142 -12.32 -4.98 -1.65
C GLY A 142 -13.24 -4.13 -0.79
N ALA A 143 -14.36 -4.72 -0.35
CA ALA A 143 -15.34 -4.11 0.54
C ALA A 143 -15.92 -5.15 1.50
N LEU A 144 -16.33 -4.67 2.68
CA LEU A 144 -17.18 -5.42 3.60
C LEU A 144 -18.61 -4.91 3.50
N THR A 145 -19.57 -5.83 3.36
CA THR A 145 -21.00 -5.53 3.40
C THR A 145 -21.68 -6.39 4.45
N THR A 146 -22.78 -5.92 5.03
CA THR A 146 -23.56 -6.70 6.00
C THR A 146 -24.88 -7.08 5.37
N THR A 147 -25.11 -8.38 5.20
CA THR A 147 -26.36 -8.95 4.67
C THR A 147 -26.88 -9.95 5.69
N ASP A 148 -28.15 -9.85 6.07
CA ASP A 148 -28.79 -10.75 7.06
C ASP A 148 -28.04 -10.88 8.40
N GLY A 149 -27.39 -9.79 8.84
CA GLY A 149 -26.60 -9.77 10.08
C GLY A 149 -25.24 -10.46 9.98
N GLU A 150 -24.82 -10.88 8.78
CA GLU A 150 -23.53 -11.50 8.51
C GLU A 150 -22.66 -10.60 7.60
N GLU A 151 -21.40 -10.43 7.99
CA GLU A 151 -20.43 -9.68 7.19
C GLU A 151 -19.94 -10.53 6.01
N HIS A 152 -19.95 -9.94 4.82
CA HIS A 152 -19.47 -10.55 3.59
C HIS A 152 -18.37 -9.71 2.97
N CYS A 153 -17.38 -10.39 2.42
CA CYS A 153 -16.19 -9.86 1.79
C CYS A 153 -16.33 -9.97 0.28
N THR A 154 -16.50 -8.83 -0.39
CA THR A 154 -16.45 -8.75 -1.86
C THR A 154 -15.09 -8.18 -2.25
N LEU A 155 -14.30 -8.91 -3.03
CA LEU A 155 -12.99 -8.47 -3.49
C LEU A 155 -13.11 -7.61 -4.76
N ASP A 156 -12.23 -6.62 -4.86
CA ASP A 156 -12.12 -5.78 -6.04
C ASP A 156 -11.18 -6.45 -7.07
N PRO A 157 -11.62 -6.63 -8.34
CA PRO A 157 -10.84 -7.33 -9.34
C PRO A 157 -9.50 -6.65 -9.65
N ILE A 158 -9.47 -5.31 -9.64
CA ILE A 158 -8.25 -4.54 -9.90
C ILE A 158 -7.28 -4.76 -8.74
N LYS A 159 -7.74 -4.63 -7.50
CA LYS A 159 -6.88 -4.83 -6.32
C LYS A 159 -6.33 -6.25 -6.22
N VAL A 160 -7.13 -7.26 -6.57
CA VAL A 160 -6.68 -8.67 -6.66
C VAL A 160 -5.62 -8.82 -7.75
N ALA A 161 -5.85 -8.23 -8.93
CA ALA A 161 -4.87 -8.25 -10.02
C ALA A 161 -3.56 -7.55 -9.61
N THR A 162 -3.62 -6.35 -9.05
CA THR A 162 -2.45 -5.60 -8.56
C THR A 162 -1.70 -6.39 -7.48
N PHE A 163 -2.40 -7.08 -6.58
CA PHE A 163 -1.77 -7.96 -5.60
C PHE A 163 -0.98 -9.10 -6.27
N ARG A 164 -1.59 -9.81 -7.21
CA ARG A 164 -0.91 -10.91 -7.94
C ARG A 164 0.29 -10.41 -8.76
N ALA A 165 0.20 -9.22 -9.35
CA ALA A 165 1.34 -8.56 -9.99
C ALA A 165 2.48 -8.30 -9.00
N LYS A 166 2.18 -7.75 -7.82
CA LYS A 166 3.17 -7.52 -6.77
C LYS A 166 3.85 -8.84 -6.34
N SER A 167 3.08 -9.91 -6.13
CA SER A 167 3.63 -11.23 -5.81
C SER A 167 4.60 -11.74 -6.88
N LEU A 168 4.32 -11.52 -8.17
CA LEU A 168 5.25 -11.90 -9.25
C LEU A 168 6.57 -11.14 -9.20
N PHE A 169 6.55 -9.84 -8.87
CA PHE A 169 7.78 -9.08 -8.67
C PHE A 169 8.56 -9.57 -7.43
N ASP A 170 7.87 -9.84 -6.32
CA ASP A 170 8.48 -10.38 -5.10
C ASP A 170 9.15 -11.75 -5.37
N GLU A 171 8.48 -12.63 -6.11
CA GLU A 171 9.00 -13.92 -6.57
C GLU A 171 10.26 -13.75 -7.43
N GLN A 172 10.22 -12.84 -8.42
CA GLN A 172 11.38 -12.55 -9.27
C GLN A 172 12.60 -12.11 -8.45
N VAL A 173 12.38 -11.21 -7.48
CA VAL A 173 13.43 -10.71 -6.61
C VAL A 173 13.98 -11.83 -5.73
N ALA A 174 13.11 -12.70 -5.20
CA ALA A 174 13.54 -13.86 -4.40
C ALA A 174 14.38 -14.85 -5.23
N GLU A 175 13.94 -15.17 -6.45
CA GLU A 175 14.65 -16.06 -7.37
C GLU A 175 16.01 -15.49 -7.80
N ALA A 176 16.06 -14.19 -8.11
CA ALA A 176 17.31 -13.51 -8.46
C ALA A 176 18.31 -13.52 -7.29
N ARG A 177 17.83 -13.25 -6.07
CA ARG A 177 18.67 -13.30 -4.85
C ARG A 177 19.20 -14.70 -4.59
N PHE A 178 18.35 -15.73 -4.72
CA PHE A 178 18.75 -17.11 -4.51
C PHE A 178 19.81 -17.57 -5.52
N THR A 179 19.62 -17.22 -6.80
CA THR A 179 20.57 -17.55 -7.88
C THR A 179 21.92 -16.84 -7.69
N ALA A 180 21.90 -15.55 -7.35
CA ALA A 180 23.10 -14.77 -7.07
C ALA A 180 23.89 -15.32 -5.88
N GLN A 181 23.20 -15.76 -4.82
CA GLN A 181 23.84 -16.41 -3.67
C GLN A 181 24.52 -17.72 -4.06
N GLN A 182 23.89 -18.55 -4.89
CA GLN A 182 24.51 -19.80 -5.36
C GLN A 182 25.74 -19.55 -6.23
N GLN A 183 25.68 -18.55 -7.11
CA GLN A 183 26.72 -18.29 -8.11
C GLN A 183 27.82 -17.33 -7.61
N GLN A 184 27.65 -16.72 -6.41
CA GLN A 184 28.52 -15.66 -5.87
C GLN A 184 28.68 -14.46 -6.82
N VAL A 185 27.64 -14.16 -7.59
CA VAL A 185 27.62 -13.03 -8.53
C VAL A 185 26.73 -11.92 -7.97
N ALA A 186 27.10 -10.65 -8.19
CA ALA A 186 26.25 -9.52 -7.87
C ALA A 186 25.04 -9.48 -8.83
N VAL A 187 23.83 -9.33 -8.29
CA VAL A 187 22.64 -9.02 -9.10
C VAL A 187 22.81 -7.62 -9.69
N ASP A 188 22.78 -7.49 -11.01
CA ASP A 188 22.71 -6.18 -11.65
C ASP A 188 21.28 -5.61 -11.50
N PRO A 189 21.09 -4.49 -10.79
CA PRO A 189 19.77 -3.85 -10.67
C PRO A 189 19.22 -3.34 -12.01
N ALA A 190 20.08 -3.15 -13.03
CA ALA A 190 19.66 -2.68 -14.35
C ALA A 190 18.82 -3.73 -15.10
N ASP A 191 18.98 -5.01 -14.79
CA ASP A 191 18.22 -6.12 -15.36
C ASP A 191 17.02 -6.55 -14.48
N ALA A 192 16.78 -5.89 -13.35
CA ALA A 192 15.76 -6.27 -12.34
C ALA A 192 14.29 -6.02 -12.74
N GLY A 193 14.00 -6.00 -14.03
CA GLY A 193 12.63 -5.95 -14.57
C GLY A 193 12.24 -7.26 -15.23
N TRP A 194 10.96 -7.39 -15.58
CA TRP A 194 10.49 -8.44 -16.45
C TRP A 194 10.51 -7.99 -17.91
N GLU A 195 10.59 -8.94 -18.83
CA GLU A 195 10.11 -8.70 -20.19
C GLU A 195 8.60 -8.46 -20.15
N LEU A 196 8.13 -7.40 -20.81
CA LEU A 196 6.74 -6.95 -20.69
C LEU A 196 5.73 -8.04 -21.08
N ASP A 197 5.90 -8.67 -22.24
CA ASP A 197 4.92 -9.63 -22.76
C ASP A 197 4.88 -10.89 -21.87
N GLN A 198 6.03 -11.41 -21.47
CA GLN A 198 6.14 -12.55 -20.54
C GLN A 198 5.49 -12.24 -19.18
N PHE A 199 5.66 -11.01 -18.68
CA PHE A 199 5.02 -10.59 -17.44
C PHE A 199 3.50 -10.57 -17.59
N MET A 200 2.99 -9.96 -18.67
CA MET A 200 1.54 -9.86 -18.91
C MET A 200 0.89 -11.24 -19.03
N GLU A 201 1.53 -12.19 -19.72
CA GLU A 201 1.07 -13.58 -19.82
C GLU A 201 1.03 -14.26 -18.44
N LYS A 202 2.13 -14.22 -17.69
CA LYS A 202 2.18 -14.81 -16.34
C LYS A 202 1.19 -14.17 -15.38
N TRP A 203 1.01 -12.85 -15.48
CA TRP A 203 0.09 -12.12 -14.63
C TRP A 203 -1.37 -12.51 -14.91
N GLN A 204 -1.75 -12.61 -16.18
CA GLN A 204 -3.09 -13.08 -16.56
C GLN A 204 -3.39 -14.50 -16.05
N LEU A 205 -2.38 -15.38 -15.98
CA LEU A 205 -2.52 -16.74 -15.43
C LEU A 205 -2.65 -16.79 -13.90
N ARG A 206 -2.33 -15.71 -13.19
CA ARG A 206 -2.37 -15.66 -11.71
C ARG A 206 -3.65 -15.05 -11.14
N VAL A 207 -4.46 -14.41 -11.99
CA VAL A 207 -5.74 -13.82 -11.61
C VAL A 207 -6.88 -14.80 -11.92
N PRO A 208 -8.05 -14.68 -11.24
CA PRO A 208 -9.23 -15.46 -11.59
C PRO A 208 -9.67 -15.25 -13.04
N ASP A 209 -10.28 -16.26 -13.67
CA ASP A 209 -10.65 -16.26 -15.09
C ASP A 209 -11.58 -15.11 -15.52
N ASN A 210 -12.35 -14.57 -14.58
CA ASN A 210 -13.27 -13.46 -14.80
C ASN A 210 -12.60 -12.07 -14.67
N VAL A 211 -11.28 -12.01 -14.46
CA VAL A 211 -10.49 -10.78 -14.39
C VAL A 211 -9.56 -10.68 -15.59
N THR A 212 -9.74 -9.63 -16.39
CA THR A 212 -8.84 -9.30 -17.51
C THR A 212 -7.80 -8.29 -17.05
N VAL A 213 -6.51 -8.63 -17.12
CA VAL A 213 -5.45 -7.73 -16.67
C VAL A 213 -5.13 -6.66 -17.73
N SER A 214 -4.79 -5.45 -17.27
CA SER A 214 -4.31 -4.37 -18.13
C SER A 214 -3.21 -3.57 -17.43
N LEU A 215 -2.30 -2.96 -18.21
CA LEU A 215 -1.21 -2.16 -17.66
C LEU A 215 -1.69 -0.96 -16.83
N GLU A 216 -2.89 -0.46 -17.10
CA GLU A 216 -3.49 0.66 -16.37
C GLU A 216 -3.72 0.31 -14.89
N MET A 217 -3.98 -0.96 -14.57
CA MET A 217 -4.15 -1.44 -13.19
C MET A 217 -2.85 -1.40 -12.37
N LEU A 218 -1.69 -1.24 -13.02
CA LEU A 218 -0.37 -1.12 -12.38
C LEU A 218 0.12 0.33 -12.32
N SER A 219 -0.75 1.30 -12.59
CA SER A 219 -0.44 2.72 -12.42
C SER A 219 0.10 3.00 -11.02
N GLY A 220 1.23 3.69 -10.92
CA GLY A 220 1.91 3.96 -9.65
C GLY A 220 2.67 2.77 -9.04
N LEU A 221 2.61 1.56 -9.63
CA LEU A 221 3.34 0.38 -9.15
C LEU A 221 4.59 0.05 -9.97
N VAL A 222 4.60 0.41 -11.25
CA VAL A 222 5.62 -0.06 -12.21
C VAL A 222 6.09 1.04 -13.16
N LEU A 223 7.29 0.85 -13.70
CA LEU A 223 7.82 1.63 -14.82
C LEU A 223 7.99 0.76 -16.06
N VAL A 224 7.38 1.20 -17.16
CA VAL A 224 7.59 0.60 -18.48
C VAL A 224 8.78 1.31 -19.14
N LYS A 225 9.85 0.56 -19.39
CA LYS A 225 11.11 1.03 -19.98
C LYS A 225 11.30 0.46 -21.39
N PRO A 226 10.99 1.23 -22.45
CA PRO A 226 11.34 0.86 -23.82
C PRO A 226 12.85 0.71 -23.95
N GLN A 227 13.29 -0.32 -24.65
CA GLN A 227 14.71 -0.59 -24.90
C GLN A 227 15.12 -0.13 -26.31
N LYS A 228 16.43 -0.16 -26.59
CA LYS A 228 16.95 0.12 -27.95
C LYS A 228 16.34 -0.85 -28.97
N ALA A 229 16.27 -0.43 -30.23
CA ALA A 229 15.72 -1.22 -31.32
C ALA A 229 16.25 -2.67 -31.32
N GLY A 230 15.31 -3.63 -31.36
CA GLY A 230 15.61 -5.07 -31.33
C GLY A 230 15.65 -5.73 -29.94
N LYS A 231 15.53 -4.96 -28.85
CA LYS A 231 15.36 -5.50 -27.49
C LYS A 231 13.91 -5.34 -27.01
N PRO A 232 13.36 -6.31 -26.26
CA PRO A 232 11.99 -6.22 -25.78
C PRO A 232 11.84 -5.15 -24.69
N THR A 233 10.65 -4.56 -24.62
CA THR A 233 10.28 -3.60 -23.57
C THR A 233 10.33 -4.30 -22.21
N ARG A 234 10.85 -3.59 -21.19
CA ARG A 234 10.90 -4.11 -19.82
C ARG A 234 9.91 -3.40 -18.91
N ILE A 235 9.38 -4.12 -17.93
CA ILE A 235 8.55 -3.59 -16.86
C ILE A 235 9.29 -3.78 -15.53
N VAL A 236 9.41 -2.72 -14.75
CA VAL A 236 10.21 -2.69 -13.52
C VAL A 236 9.32 -2.32 -12.34
N TYR A 237 9.44 -3.06 -11.23
CA TYR A 237 8.77 -2.71 -9.98
C TYR A 237 9.30 -1.39 -9.45
N PHE A 238 8.40 -0.43 -9.21
CA PHE A 238 8.75 0.89 -8.73
C PHE A 238 7.49 1.52 -8.11
N PRO A 239 7.16 1.16 -6.87
CA PRO A 239 5.91 1.58 -6.24
C PRO A 239 6.01 3.01 -5.70
N GLU A 240 4.96 3.80 -5.91
CA GLU A 240 4.90 5.20 -5.49
C GLU A 240 4.90 5.42 -3.96
N ASP A 241 4.49 4.40 -3.20
CA ASP A 241 4.40 4.45 -1.75
C ASP A 241 5.75 4.20 -1.06
N GLU A 242 6.76 3.73 -1.80
CA GLU A 242 8.16 3.66 -1.36
C GLU A 242 8.95 4.94 -1.66
N LEU A 243 8.36 5.89 -2.39
CA LEU A 243 9.02 7.15 -2.69
C LEU A 243 9.05 8.11 -1.49
N PRO A 244 10.10 8.94 -1.34
CA PRO A 244 10.18 9.94 -0.29
C PRO A 244 8.97 10.88 -0.26
N LEU A 245 8.57 11.34 0.93
CA LEU A 245 7.46 12.30 1.07
C LEU A 245 7.88 13.73 0.71
N ASP A 246 9.14 14.05 0.97
CA ASP A 246 9.71 15.33 0.57
C ASP A 246 9.70 15.45 -0.97
N PRO A 247 9.02 16.47 -1.54
CA PRO A 247 8.87 16.60 -2.98
C PRO A 247 10.22 16.64 -3.70
N LYS A 248 11.20 17.35 -3.15
CA LYS A 248 12.53 17.47 -3.75
C LYS A 248 13.23 16.11 -3.83
N LYS A 249 13.31 15.37 -2.72
CA LYS A 249 13.89 14.02 -2.68
C LYS A 249 13.14 13.04 -3.58
N ARG A 250 11.80 13.16 -3.67
CA ARG A 250 10.98 12.35 -4.57
C ARG A 250 11.37 12.58 -6.03
N PHE A 251 11.45 13.85 -6.47
CA PHE A 251 11.91 14.19 -7.81
C PHE A 251 13.36 13.74 -8.07
N GLU A 252 14.27 13.92 -7.11
CA GLU A 252 15.64 13.42 -7.22
C GLU A 252 15.70 11.91 -7.48
N GLN A 253 14.86 11.12 -6.79
CA GLN A 253 14.77 9.68 -7.00
C GLN A 253 14.14 9.31 -8.35
N LEU A 254 13.10 10.04 -8.79
CA LEU A 254 12.48 9.85 -10.11
C LEU A 254 13.46 10.13 -11.25
N PHE A 255 14.24 11.21 -11.17
CA PHE A 255 15.21 11.53 -12.22
C PHE A 255 16.47 10.65 -12.17
N LYS A 256 16.77 10.03 -11.02
CA LYS A 256 17.81 9.01 -10.91
C LYS A 256 17.45 7.71 -11.63
N ILE A 257 16.17 7.31 -11.63
CA ILE A 257 15.74 6.06 -12.28
C ILE A 257 15.53 6.22 -13.79
N GLN A 258 15.15 7.42 -14.24
CA GLN A 258 14.92 7.76 -15.65
C GLN A 258 15.07 9.27 -15.86
N GLU A 259 15.85 9.69 -16.86
CA GLU A 259 16.12 11.12 -17.10
C GLU A 259 14.93 11.88 -17.72
N LYS A 260 14.13 11.21 -18.55
CA LYS A 260 13.05 11.83 -19.33
C LYS A 260 11.71 11.22 -18.99
N TRP A 261 10.73 12.03 -18.60
CA TRP A 261 9.40 11.56 -18.23
C TRP A 261 8.34 12.22 -19.10
N THR A 262 7.33 11.45 -19.51
CA THR A 262 6.06 12.06 -19.97
C THR A 262 5.21 12.39 -18.74
N ILE A 263 4.34 13.39 -18.87
CA ILE A 263 3.43 13.78 -17.77
C ILE A 263 2.60 12.58 -17.31
N LYS A 264 2.02 11.82 -18.25
CA LYS A 264 1.21 10.62 -17.96
C LYS A 264 1.97 9.55 -17.17
N GLN A 265 3.27 9.37 -17.44
CA GLN A 265 4.08 8.38 -16.71
C GLN A 265 4.43 8.87 -15.30
N MET A 266 4.65 10.17 -15.13
CA MET A 266 5.09 10.75 -13.86
C MET A 266 3.94 11.01 -12.91
N GLU A 267 2.76 11.32 -13.43
CA GLU A 267 1.56 11.72 -12.69
C GLU A 267 1.23 10.83 -11.48
N PRO A 268 1.19 9.48 -11.60
CA PRO A 268 0.91 8.62 -10.45
C PRO A 268 1.89 8.88 -9.30
N PHE A 269 3.18 8.92 -9.63
CA PHE A 269 4.27 9.07 -8.65
C PHE A 269 4.32 10.42 -7.94
N ILE A 270 3.65 11.45 -8.45
CA ILE A 270 3.72 12.82 -7.89
C ILE A 270 2.38 13.38 -7.44
N LYS A 271 1.26 12.68 -7.66
CA LYS A 271 -0.09 13.15 -7.32
C LYS A 271 -0.21 13.67 -5.89
N TYR A 272 0.45 13.00 -4.94
CA TYR A 272 0.37 13.31 -3.50
C TYR A 272 1.29 14.44 -3.04
N VAL A 273 2.27 14.87 -3.86
CA VAL A 273 3.23 15.92 -3.49
C VAL A 273 2.98 17.26 -4.18
N LEU A 274 2.02 17.31 -5.11
CA LEU A 274 1.63 18.55 -5.76
C LEU A 274 0.54 19.24 -4.91
N PRO A 275 0.79 20.46 -4.40
CA PRO A 275 -0.25 21.21 -3.71
C PRO A 275 -1.40 21.50 -4.68
N CYS A 276 -2.66 21.30 -4.26
CA CYS A 276 -3.82 21.69 -5.08
C CYS A 276 -3.78 23.20 -5.31
N GLN A 277 -3.32 23.63 -6.50
CA GLN A 277 -3.38 25.02 -6.90
C GLN A 277 -4.77 25.32 -7.47
N HIS A 278 -5.46 26.28 -6.85
CA HIS A 278 -6.61 27.01 -7.39
C HIS A 278 -7.61 26.17 -8.22
N GLY A 279 -8.51 25.46 -7.54
CA GLY A 279 -9.75 24.96 -8.14
C GLY A 279 -9.62 23.77 -9.10
N SER A 280 -8.42 23.23 -9.30
CA SER A 280 -8.19 22.03 -10.12
C SER A 280 -7.55 20.94 -9.28
N CYS A 281 -8.27 20.47 -8.26
CA CYS A 281 -7.88 19.24 -7.58
C CYS A 281 -8.31 18.11 -8.53
N TRP A 282 -7.35 17.34 -9.04
CA TRP A 282 -7.60 16.18 -9.89
C TRP A 282 -8.60 15.28 -9.17
N SER A 283 -9.82 15.22 -9.71
CA SER A 283 -10.91 14.47 -9.11
C SER A 283 -10.54 12.99 -9.13
N VAL A 284 -10.61 12.36 -7.96
CA VAL A 284 -10.56 10.90 -7.81
C VAL A 284 -11.78 10.29 -8.48
#